data_AF-A0A6J8AQY8-F1
#
_entry.id   AF-A0A6J8AQY8-F1
#
_cell.length_a   1.000
_cell.length_b   1.000
_cell.length_c   1.000
_cell.angle_alpha   90.00
_cell.angle_beta   90.00
_cell.angle_gamma   90.00
#
_symmetry.space_group_name_H-M   'P 1'
#
loop_
_entity.id
_entity.type
_entity.pdbx_description
1 polymer ?
#
loop_
_entity_poly.entity_id
_entity_poly.type
_entity_poly.pdbx_seq_one_letter_code
_entity_poly.pdbx_strand_id
1 'polypeptide(L)'
;MDNPVFPQEMIDATIEDLVKHYHKLSYTAKEICGFLLFVHSTHVSVRTVYRIMSKLKLKRYNNESQLPHILDKIVHLREQGYSEVGYRSMWRILNTYCGIRATQETGRFALNALDRSSVVRRLNRRLTRRRYCNKGLNFCIHIDGYDKLKPYGISIHGAIDGFSR
;
A
#
# COMPACT_ATOMS: atom_id res chain seq x y z
N MET A 1 -3.33 -11.22 -16.74
CA MET A 1 -2.80 -11.83 -15.50
C MET A 1 -1.33 -11.46 -15.48
N ASP A 2 -1.04 -10.22 -15.11
CA ASP A 2 0.35 -9.76 -15.07
C ASP A 2 0.98 -10.39 -13.84
N ASN A 3 1.94 -11.29 -14.10
CA ASN A 3 2.86 -11.80 -13.10
C ASN A 3 3.40 -10.59 -12.33
N PRO A 4 3.42 -10.57 -10.98
CA PRO A 4 4.03 -9.46 -10.26
C PRO A 4 5.44 -9.32 -10.80
N VAL A 5 5.68 -8.21 -11.52
CA VAL A 5 6.97 -7.89 -12.11
C VAL A 5 7.91 -7.69 -10.93
N PHE A 6 8.58 -8.76 -10.52
CA PHE A 6 9.74 -8.67 -9.65
C PHE A 6 10.76 -7.82 -10.42
N PRO A 7 11.32 -6.76 -9.81
CA PRO A 7 12.29 -5.93 -10.50
C PRO A 7 13.42 -6.81 -11.04
N GLN A 8 13.63 -6.80 -12.36
CA GLN A 8 14.72 -7.53 -13.03
C GLN A 8 16.11 -7.14 -12.51
N GLU A 9 16.20 -6.06 -11.71
CA GLU A 9 17.41 -5.55 -11.06
C GLU A 9 17.95 -6.42 -9.91
N MET A 10 17.29 -7.51 -9.50
CA MET A 10 17.72 -8.31 -8.33
C MET A 10 18.46 -9.62 -8.65
N ILE A 11 18.83 -9.86 -9.92
CA ILE A 11 19.50 -11.11 -10.33
C ILE A 11 20.88 -11.27 -9.68
N ASP A 12 21.54 -10.17 -9.34
CA ASP A 12 22.89 -10.15 -8.73
C ASP A 12 22.89 -9.63 -7.27
N ALA A 13 21.71 -9.55 -6.65
CA ALA A 13 21.57 -9.01 -5.30
C ALA A 13 22.05 -10.01 -4.24
N THR A 14 22.80 -9.55 -3.25
CA THR A 14 23.24 -10.42 -2.15
C THR A 14 22.04 -10.88 -1.30
N ILE A 15 22.21 -11.98 -0.56
CA ILE A 15 21.19 -12.46 0.39
C ILE A 15 20.82 -11.37 1.41
N GLU A 16 21.79 -10.54 1.81
CA GLU A 16 21.56 -9.43 2.75
C GLU A 16 20.66 -8.35 2.14
N ASP A 17 20.86 -8.02 0.86
CA ASP A 17 20.03 -7.06 0.12
C ASP A 17 18.60 -7.58 -0.08
N LEU A 18 18.46 -8.86 -0.42
CA LEU A 18 17.16 -9.53 -0.55
C LEU A 18 16.39 -9.52 0.78
N VAL A 19 17.06 -9.91 1.88
CA VAL A 19 16.45 -9.87 3.22
C VAL A 19 16.04 -8.44 3.59
N LYS A 20 16.88 -7.44 3.30
CA LYS A 20 16.57 -6.03 3.56
C LYS A 20 15.38 -5.54 2.73
N HIS A 21 15.30 -5.94 1.46
CA HIS A 21 14.21 -5.59 0.55
C HIS A 21 12.88 -6.17 1.07
N TYR A 22 12.80 -7.49 1.28
CA TYR A 22 11.58 -8.12 1.76
C TYR A 22 11.19 -7.69 3.18
N HIS A 23 12.18 -7.39 4.04
CA HIS A 23 11.92 -6.79 5.34
C HIS A 23 11.30 -5.39 5.22
N LYS A 24 11.71 -4.59 4.22
CA LYS A 24 11.11 -3.26 3.96
C LYS A 24 9.65 -3.37 3.54
N LEU A 25 9.29 -4.42 2.80
CA LEU A 25 7.91 -4.77 2.46
C LEU A 25 7.10 -5.39 3.61
N SER A 26 7.69 -5.47 4.81
CA SER A 26 7.04 -5.95 6.04
C SER A 26 6.72 -7.45 6.09
N TYR A 27 7.29 -8.27 5.20
CA TYR A 27 7.17 -9.73 5.26
C TYR A 27 7.84 -10.32 6.50
N THR A 28 7.22 -11.32 7.11
CA THR A 28 7.74 -12.12 8.24
C THR A 28 8.99 -12.91 7.84
N ALA A 29 9.83 -13.32 8.80
CA ALA A 29 11.02 -14.10 8.51
C ALA A 29 10.72 -15.42 7.77
N LYS A 30 9.55 -16.03 8.02
CA LYS A 30 9.07 -17.23 7.31
C LYS A 30 8.71 -16.92 5.86
N GLU A 31 8.02 -15.81 5.61
CA GLU A 31 7.68 -15.36 4.25
C GLU A 31 8.96 -14.98 3.48
N ILE A 32 9.89 -14.26 4.10
CA ILE A 32 11.20 -13.93 3.50
C ILE A 32 11.94 -15.21 3.10
N CYS A 33 11.99 -16.20 3.99
CA CYS A 33 12.56 -17.51 3.70
C CYS A 33 11.88 -18.18 2.49
N GLY A 34 10.54 -18.11 2.42
CA GLY A 34 9.78 -18.59 1.27
C GLY A 34 10.12 -17.86 -0.03
N PHE A 35 10.20 -16.52 -0.02
CA PHE A 35 10.58 -15.75 -1.20
C PHE A 35 12.01 -16.06 -1.66
N LEU A 36 12.96 -16.19 -0.74
CA LEU A 36 14.33 -16.58 -1.06
C LEU A 36 14.37 -17.95 -1.74
N LEU A 37 13.56 -18.91 -1.29
CA LEU A 37 13.48 -20.24 -1.87
C LEU A 37 12.78 -20.24 -3.24
N PHE A 38 11.57 -19.69 -3.33
CA PHE A 38 10.72 -19.82 -4.52
C PHE A 38 11.01 -18.81 -5.63
N VAL A 39 11.53 -17.62 -5.29
CA VAL A 39 11.82 -16.56 -6.26
C VAL A 39 13.30 -16.55 -6.63
N HIS A 40 14.19 -16.73 -5.63
CA HIS A 40 15.64 -16.56 -5.81
C HIS A 40 16.43 -17.88 -5.74
N SER A 41 15.74 -19.02 -5.66
CA SER A 41 16.35 -20.37 -5.56
C SER A 41 17.43 -20.49 -4.47
N THR A 42 17.37 -19.64 -3.44
CA THR A 42 18.35 -19.58 -2.37
C THR A 42 17.81 -20.25 -1.11
N HIS A 43 18.42 -21.35 -0.71
CA HIS A 43 18.01 -22.07 0.48
C HIS A 43 18.62 -21.46 1.75
N VAL A 44 17.79 -20.81 2.57
CA VAL A 44 18.22 -20.12 3.79
C VAL A 44 17.36 -20.54 4.97
N SER A 45 17.95 -20.86 6.12
CA SER A 45 17.16 -21.15 7.31
C SER A 45 16.55 -19.87 7.90
N VAL A 46 15.39 -20.00 8.56
CA VAL A 46 14.76 -18.89 9.30
C VAL A 46 15.73 -18.27 10.32
N ARG A 47 16.59 -19.08 10.96
CA ARG A 47 17.63 -18.61 11.89
C ARG A 47 18.66 -17.71 11.20
N THR A 48 19.05 -18.05 9.97
CA THR A 48 19.96 -17.24 9.17
C THR A 48 19.32 -15.89 8.80
N VAL A 49 18.04 -15.87 8.43
CA VAL A 49 17.29 -14.62 8.19
C VAL A 49 17.27 -13.75 9.45
N TYR A 50 16.95 -14.31 10.62
CA TYR A 50 17.01 -13.56 11.88
C TYR A 50 18.41 -13.02 12.17
N ARG A 51 19.47 -13.81 11.94
CA ARG A 51 20.86 -13.38 12.13
C ARG A 51 21.22 -12.21 11.21
N ILE A 52 20.83 -12.26 9.94
CA ILE A 52 21.01 -11.16 8.98
C ILE A 52 20.24 -9.92 9.44
N MET A 53 18.98 -10.07 9.84
CA MET A 53 18.18 -8.96 10.35
C MET A 53 18.82 -8.31 11.59
N SER A 54 19.37 -9.09 12.51
CA SER A 54 20.10 -8.59 13.68
C SER A 54 21.39 -7.87 13.28
N LYS A 55 22.19 -8.46 12.38
CA LYS A 55 23.43 -7.87 11.84
C LYS A 55 23.16 -6.51 11.20
N LEU A 56 22.12 -6.43 10.38
CA LEU A 56 21.70 -5.22 9.67
C LEU A 56 20.87 -4.26 10.55
N LYS A 57 20.66 -4.57 11.83
CA LYS A 57 19.85 -3.79 12.79
C LYS A 57 18.44 -3.46 12.25
N LEU A 58 17.84 -4.40 11.52
CA LEU A 58 16.52 -4.26 10.92
C LEU A 58 15.45 -4.37 12.02
N LYS A 59 15.04 -3.21 12.55
CA LYS A 59 13.96 -3.11 13.53
C LYS A 59 12.62 -2.91 12.83
N ARG A 60 11.58 -3.58 13.34
CA ARG A 60 10.18 -3.34 12.95
C ARG A 60 9.54 -2.25 13.82
N TYR A 61 9.85 -2.27 15.11
CA TYR A 61 9.37 -1.32 16.09
C TYR A 61 10.30 -0.10 16.18
N ASN A 62 9.74 1.09 16.42
CA ASN A 62 10.47 2.37 16.48
C ASN A 62 11.37 2.65 15.27
N ASN A 63 10.85 2.35 14.08
CA ASN A 63 11.52 2.61 12.79
C ASN A 63 10.66 3.49 11.89
N GLU A 64 9.86 4.36 12.49
CA GLU A 64 9.11 5.38 11.75
C GLU A 64 10.08 6.38 11.12
N SER A 65 9.70 6.85 9.93
CA SER A 65 10.31 8.03 9.35
C SER A 65 10.07 9.25 10.25
N GLN A 66 10.88 10.30 10.07
CA GLN A 66 10.70 11.53 10.84
C GLN A 66 9.29 12.09 10.64
N LEU A 67 8.65 12.50 11.74
CA LEU A 67 7.27 12.97 11.73
C LEU A 67 6.99 14.10 10.72
N PRO A 68 7.86 15.14 10.56
CA PRO A 68 7.65 16.18 9.55
C PRO A 68 7.55 15.61 8.14
N HIS A 69 8.45 14.70 7.77
CA HIS A 69 8.46 14.06 6.45
C HIS A 69 7.20 13.21 6.20
N ILE A 70 6.68 12.54 7.24
CA ILE A 70 5.41 11.80 7.15
C ILE A 70 4.26 12.77 6.89
N LEU A 71 4.19 13.88 7.63
CA LEU A 71 3.13 14.88 7.50
C LEU A 71 3.15 15.54 6.13
N ASP A 72 4.32 15.98 5.65
CA ASP A 72 4.49 16.58 4.33
C ASP A 72 4.02 15.64 3.23
N LYS A 73 4.39 14.35 3.31
CA LYS A 73 3.92 13.38 2.32
C LYS A 73 2.41 13.16 2.38
N ILE A 74 1.82 13.11 3.58
CA ILE A 74 0.37 12.99 3.72
C ILE A 74 -0.33 14.18 3.07
N VAL A 75 0.13 15.41 3.33
CA VAL A 75 -0.43 16.63 2.71
C VAL A 75 -0.36 16.54 1.19
N HIS A 76 0.82 16.23 0.66
CA HIS A 76 1.02 16.09 -0.78
C HIS A 76 0.13 15.01 -1.42
N LEU A 77 -0.03 13.86 -0.76
CA LEU A 77 -0.96 12.82 -1.24
C LEU A 77 -2.40 13.31 -1.25
N ARG A 78 -2.82 14.13 -0.27
CA ARG A 78 -4.19 14.67 -0.27
C ARG A 78 -4.42 15.61 -1.45
N GLU A 79 -3.44 16.44 -1.80
CA GLU A 79 -3.47 17.31 -2.99
C GLU A 79 -3.55 16.50 -4.29
N GLN A 80 -2.87 15.36 -4.35
CA GLN A 80 -2.92 14.42 -5.48
C GLN A 80 -4.24 13.61 -5.59
N GLY A 81 -5.26 13.92 -4.78
CA GLY A 81 -6.57 13.28 -4.84
C GLY A 81 -6.80 12.14 -3.85
N TYR A 82 -5.85 11.89 -2.93
CA TYR A 82 -6.03 10.94 -1.84
C TYR A 82 -6.64 11.59 -0.58
N SER A 83 -7.32 12.73 -0.71
CA SER A 83 -7.95 13.45 0.41
C SER A 83 -9.05 12.63 1.13
N GLU A 84 -9.72 11.76 0.38
CA GLU A 84 -10.85 10.96 0.83
C GLU A 84 -10.48 9.54 1.32
N VAL A 85 -9.20 9.18 1.36
CA VAL A 85 -8.79 7.86 1.88
C VAL A 85 -8.79 7.79 3.40
N GLY A 86 -9.18 6.64 3.96
CA GLY A 86 -9.10 6.39 5.40
C GLY A 86 -7.66 6.13 5.87
N TYR A 87 -7.44 6.19 7.18
CA TYR A 87 -6.10 6.03 7.77
C TYR A 87 -5.43 4.69 7.44
N ARG A 88 -6.19 3.59 7.33
CA ARG A 88 -5.65 2.27 6.92
C ARG A 88 -5.13 2.29 5.50
N SER A 89 -5.89 2.91 4.59
CA SER A 89 -5.49 3.07 3.19
C SER A 89 -4.29 4.02 3.07
N MET A 90 -4.29 5.14 3.81
CA MET A 90 -3.16 6.07 3.85
C MET A 90 -1.89 5.38 4.37
N TRP A 91 -1.99 4.64 5.47
CA TRP A 91 -0.91 3.83 6.01
C TRP A 91 -0.34 2.86 4.97
N ARG A 92 -1.21 2.15 4.24
CA ARG A 92 -0.79 1.24 3.17
C ARG A 92 -0.07 2.00 2.04
N ILE A 93 -0.60 3.15 1.62
CA ILE A 93 0.00 3.96 0.56
C ILE A 93 1.40 4.44 0.95
N LEU A 94 1.53 5.00 2.15
CA LEU A 94 2.80 5.48 2.68
C LEU A 94 3.86 4.37 2.70
N ASN A 95 3.53 3.22 3.29
CA ASN A 95 4.48 2.13 3.48
C ASN A 95 4.79 1.36 2.18
N THR A 96 3.79 1.19 1.30
CA THR A 96 3.92 0.33 0.11
C THR A 96 4.36 1.11 -1.12
N TYR A 97 3.72 2.25 -1.40
CA TYR A 97 3.95 2.99 -2.64
C TYR A 97 4.91 4.17 -2.46
N CYS A 98 4.91 4.83 -1.31
CA CYS A 98 5.83 5.95 -1.04
C CYS A 98 7.13 5.53 -0.37
N GLY A 99 7.22 4.31 0.15
CA GLY A 99 8.38 3.83 0.90
C GLY A 99 8.63 4.57 2.23
N ILE A 100 7.62 5.28 2.76
CA ILE A 100 7.67 5.99 4.04
C ILE A 100 7.14 5.07 5.14
N ARG A 101 7.94 4.89 6.19
CA ARG A 101 7.54 4.09 7.35
C ARG A 101 6.72 4.95 8.30
N ALA A 102 5.44 4.62 8.41
CA ALA A 102 4.54 5.22 9.38
C ALA A 102 3.69 4.12 10.02
N THR A 103 3.37 4.27 11.31
CA THR A 103 2.38 3.43 11.99
C THR A 103 0.96 3.86 11.62
N GLN A 104 0.00 2.97 11.88
CA GLN A 104 -1.41 3.29 11.69
C GLN A 104 -1.88 4.39 12.65
N GLU A 105 -1.31 4.46 13.86
CA GLU A 105 -1.62 5.50 14.83
C GLU A 105 -1.15 6.86 14.36
N THR A 106 0.11 6.98 13.93
CA THR A 106 0.65 8.22 13.35
C THR A 106 -0.20 8.69 12.17
N GLY A 107 -0.56 7.78 11.25
CA GLY A 107 -1.48 8.11 10.14
C GLY A 107 -2.87 8.55 10.60
N ARG A 108 -3.43 7.94 11.66
CA ARG A 108 -4.73 8.31 12.22
C ARG A 108 -4.68 9.69 12.87
N PHE A 109 -3.67 9.96 13.68
CA PHE A 109 -3.50 11.26 14.36
C PHE A 109 -3.24 12.37 13.34
N ALA A 110 -2.36 12.14 12.36
CA ALA A 110 -2.10 13.08 11.28
C ALA A 110 -3.37 13.43 10.51
N LEU A 111 -4.14 12.43 10.06
CA LEU A 111 -5.39 12.69 9.33
C LEU A 111 -6.45 13.39 10.19
N ASN A 112 -6.54 13.07 11.48
CA ASN A 112 -7.47 13.75 12.38
C ASN A 112 -7.06 15.21 12.65
N ALA A 113 -5.76 15.49 12.71
CA ALA A 113 -5.24 16.86 12.84
C ALA A 113 -5.45 17.68 11.56
N LEU A 114 -5.23 17.07 10.39
CA LEU A 114 -5.38 17.73 9.09
C LEU A 114 -6.84 17.92 8.67
N ASP A 115 -7.71 16.95 8.94
CA ASP A 115 -9.11 16.99 8.51
C ASP A 115 -10.01 16.15 9.43
N ARG A 116 -10.30 16.71 10.60
CA ARG A 116 -11.22 16.13 11.58
C ARG A 116 -12.62 15.90 10.99
N SER A 117 -13.07 16.80 10.11
CA SER A 117 -14.42 16.74 9.53
C SER A 117 -14.63 15.46 8.72
N SER A 118 -13.65 15.10 7.90
CA SER A 118 -13.68 13.88 7.09
C SER A 118 -13.52 12.62 7.93
N VAL A 119 -12.84 12.67 9.08
CA VAL A 119 -12.78 11.55 10.03
C VAL A 119 -14.16 11.31 10.67
N VAL A 120 -14.80 12.37 11.19
CA VAL A 120 -16.14 12.29 11.79
C VAL A 120 -17.17 11.78 10.78
N ARG A 121 -17.11 12.27 9.52
CA ARG A 121 -18.02 11.85 8.46
C ARG A 121 -17.96 10.33 8.18
N ARG A 122 -16.76 9.74 8.19
CA ARG A 122 -16.56 8.30 8.03
C ARG A 122 -17.04 7.51 9.25
N LEU A 123 -16.84 8.03 10.47
CA LEU A 123 -17.37 7.41 11.69
C LEU A 123 -18.90 7.33 11.64
N ASN A 124 -19.55 8.38 11.13
CA ASN A 124 -21.00 8.43 10.92
C ASN A 124 -21.48 7.60 9.71
N ARG A 125 -20.60 6.82 9.07
CA ARG A 125 -20.88 5.99 7.88
C ARG A 125 -21.49 6.77 6.71
N ARG A 126 -21.24 8.07 6.61
CA ARG A 126 -21.70 8.90 5.50
C ARG A 126 -20.62 8.95 4.42
N LEU A 127 -20.78 8.16 3.37
CA LEU A 127 -19.91 8.24 2.19
C LEU A 127 -20.26 9.49 1.38
N THR A 128 -19.30 10.39 1.22
CA THR A 128 -19.39 11.45 0.22
C THR A 128 -19.19 10.85 -1.16
N ARG A 129 -20.18 11.01 -2.05
CA ARG A 129 -19.99 10.66 -3.45
C ARG A 129 -18.97 11.63 -4.05
N ARG A 130 -17.96 11.09 -4.74
CA ARG A 130 -17.04 11.88 -5.56
C ARG A 130 -17.85 12.58 -6.64
N ARG A 131 -17.63 13.88 -6.82
CA ARG A 131 -18.17 14.65 -7.94
C ARG A 131 -17.14 14.60 -9.06
N TYR A 132 -17.53 14.06 -10.20
CA TYR A 132 -16.67 14.00 -11.38
C TYR A 132 -17.12 15.11 -12.33
N CYS A 133 -16.26 16.10 -12.54
CA CYS A 133 -16.47 17.11 -13.57
C CYS A 133 -15.74 16.63 -14.83
N ASN A 134 -16.48 16.00 -15.74
CA ASN A 134 -15.93 15.49 -17.00
C ASN A 134 -16.11 16.51 -18.12
N LYS A 135 -15.13 16.62 -19.02
CA LYS A 135 -15.15 17.61 -20.11
C LYS A 135 -16.16 17.30 -21.21
N GLY A 136 -16.70 16.09 -21.24
CA GLY A 136 -17.67 15.63 -22.23
C GLY A 136 -17.90 14.12 -22.14
N LEU A 137 -18.75 13.62 -23.04
CA LEU A 137 -19.01 12.18 -23.23
C LEU A 137 -17.69 11.41 -23.44
N ASN A 138 -17.60 10.20 -22.92
CA ASN A 138 -16.43 9.30 -23.02
C ASN A 138 -15.12 9.85 -22.41
N PHE A 139 -15.15 10.97 -21.68
CA PHE A 139 -13.94 11.50 -21.04
C PHE A 139 -13.46 10.65 -19.86
N CYS A 140 -14.39 9.99 -19.15
CA CYS A 140 -14.09 9.10 -18.05
C CYS A 140 -15.10 7.95 -18.04
N ILE A 141 -14.64 6.70 -18.05
CA ILE A 141 -15.51 5.53 -17.91
C ILE A 141 -15.38 5.01 -16.48
N HIS A 142 -16.49 4.95 -15.75
CA HIS A 142 -16.55 4.31 -14.45
C HIS A 142 -16.83 2.82 -14.63
N ILE A 143 -15.89 1.99 -14.18
CA ILE A 143 -16.02 0.53 -14.18
C ILE A 143 -16.25 0.07 -12.75
N ASP A 144 -17.25 -0.78 -12.54
CA ASP A 144 -17.51 -1.45 -11.27
C ASP A 144 -17.62 -2.96 -11.46
N GLY A 145 -17.16 -3.73 -10.47
CA GLY A 145 -17.08 -5.19 -10.52
C GLY A 145 -18.15 -5.85 -9.66
N TYR A 146 -18.85 -6.84 -10.22
CA TYR A 146 -19.76 -7.69 -9.47
C TYR A 146 -19.03 -8.94 -8.96
N ASP A 147 -18.57 -8.87 -7.72
CA ASP A 147 -17.71 -9.92 -7.14
C ASP A 147 -18.45 -11.17 -6.64
N LYS A 148 -19.80 -11.23 -6.66
CA LYS A 148 -20.52 -12.37 -6.06
C LYS A 148 -20.30 -13.69 -6.80
N LEU A 149 -20.05 -13.65 -8.11
CA LEU A 149 -19.80 -14.84 -8.93
C LEU A 149 -18.32 -15.18 -9.08
N LYS A 150 -17.44 -14.36 -8.51
CA LYS A 150 -15.99 -14.53 -8.57
C LYS A 150 -15.51 -15.89 -8.04
N PRO A 151 -16.10 -16.48 -6.97
CA PRO A 151 -15.75 -17.83 -6.51
C PRO A 151 -16.01 -18.93 -7.56
N TYR A 152 -16.92 -18.69 -8.51
CA TYR A 152 -17.24 -19.61 -9.61
C TYR A 152 -16.45 -19.31 -10.89
N GLY A 153 -15.45 -18.44 -10.83
CA GLY A 153 -14.62 -18.05 -11.97
C GLY A 153 -15.27 -17.05 -12.93
N ILE A 154 -16.47 -16.54 -12.61
CA ILE A 154 -17.19 -15.58 -13.47
C ILE A 154 -17.02 -14.18 -12.89
N SER A 155 -16.38 -13.29 -13.65
CA SER A 155 -16.19 -11.89 -13.28
C SER A 155 -16.99 -10.98 -14.21
N ILE A 156 -18.05 -10.36 -13.68
CA ILE A 156 -18.90 -9.42 -14.44
C ILE A 156 -18.49 -7.99 -14.07
N HIS A 157 -18.31 -7.15 -15.08
CA HIS A 157 -17.99 -5.73 -14.88
C HIS A 157 -19.00 -4.87 -15.64
N GLY A 158 -19.55 -3.86 -14.96
CA GLY A 158 -20.37 -2.84 -15.58
C GLY A 158 -19.56 -1.57 -15.83
N ALA A 159 -19.77 -0.93 -16.97
CA ALA A 159 -19.13 0.34 -17.32
C ALA A 159 -20.19 1.39 -17.62
N ILE A 160 -20.05 2.59 -17.06
CA ILE A 160 -20.94 3.74 -17.31
C ILE A 160 -20.08 4.97 -17.64
N ASP A 161 -20.50 5.77 -18.61
CA ASP A 161 -19.87 7.05 -18.90
C ASP A 161 -20.04 8.02 -17.74
N GLY A 162 -18.94 8.53 -17.21
CA GLY A 162 -18.91 9.46 -16.10
C GLY A 162 -19.52 10.83 -16.43
N PHE A 163 -19.75 11.18 -17.70
CA PHE A 163 -20.51 12.39 -18.06
C PHE A 163 -21.99 12.29 -17.66
N SER A 164 -22.53 11.07 -17.58
CA SER A 164 -23.95 10.82 -17.28
C SER A 164 -24.29 10.74 -15.78
N ARG A 165 -23.35 11.09 -14.89
CA ARG A 165 -23.42 10.80 -13.43
C ARG A 165 -23.48 12.03 -12.54
#